data_AF-A0A1S8MNE8-F1
#
_entry.id   AF-A0A1S8MNE8-F1
#
_cell.length_a   1.000
_cell.length_b   1.000
_cell.length_c   1.000
_cell.angle_alpha   90.00
_cell.angle_beta   90.00
_cell.angle_gamma   90.00
#
_symmetry.space_group_name_H-M   'P 1'
#
loop_
_entity.id
_entity.type
_entity.pdbx_description
1 polymer ?
#
loop_
_entity_poly.entity_id
_entity_poly.type
_entity_poly.pdbx_seq_one_letter_code
_entity_poly.pdbx_strand_id
1 'polypeptide(L)'
;MKLPNRGVKTRSLIVLNKTVMPAILVECLFADSNDADVYNAEVIARAIVCGLVGVDGSSDGEWKSGWNRNEVGWWYSTDPINKYYYTSDNGWKEIDGEWYIFDDNGYALQSAWYYDEKDKAWYYLDSDCKMVRGNKDKPLWK
;
A
#
# COMPACT_ATOMS: atom_id res chain seq x y z
N MET A 1 11.51 -13.87 -17.73
CA MET A 1 11.45 -13.46 -19.15
C MET A 1 12.33 -12.22 -19.33
N LYS A 2 13.44 -12.28 -20.09
CA LYS A 2 14.28 -11.10 -20.37
C LYS A 2 13.73 -10.40 -21.60
N LEU A 3 13.00 -9.30 -21.40
CA LEU A 3 12.57 -8.43 -22.50
C LEU A 3 13.80 -7.67 -23.03
N PRO A 4 14.24 -7.87 -24.28
CA PRO A 4 15.36 -7.12 -24.82
C PRO A 4 14.97 -5.65 -24.99
N ASN A 5 15.84 -4.73 -24.55
CA ASN A 5 15.65 -3.30 -24.78
C ASN A 5 15.61 -3.03 -26.30
N ARG A 6 14.48 -2.49 -26.79
CA ARG A 6 14.26 -2.24 -28.24
C ARG A 6 14.69 -0.83 -28.68
N GLY A 7 15.09 0.03 -27.75
CA GLY A 7 15.45 1.42 -27.98
C GLY A 7 14.29 2.31 -28.43
N VAL A 8 14.55 3.61 -28.58
CA VAL A 8 13.57 4.57 -29.13
C VAL A 8 13.39 4.31 -30.62
N LYS A 9 12.14 4.19 -31.07
CA LYS A 9 11.78 4.05 -32.48
C LYS A 9 11.10 5.32 -32.96
N THR A 10 11.70 6.01 -33.93
CA THR A 10 11.05 7.11 -34.65
C THR A 10 10.21 6.53 -35.78
N ARG A 11 8.88 6.60 -35.66
CA ARG A 11 7.95 6.21 -36.73
C ARG A 11 6.97 7.33 -37.03
N SER A 12 6.54 7.41 -38.28
CA SER A 12 5.51 8.32 -38.76
C SER A 12 4.13 7.77 -38.37
N LEU A 13 3.70 8.03 -37.14
CA LEU A 13 2.38 7.62 -36.66
C LEU A 13 1.36 8.72 -36.97
N ILE A 14 0.20 8.34 -37.52
CA ILE A 14 -0.82 9.31 -37.96
C ILE A 14 -1.24 10.26 -36.85
N VAL A 15 -1.34 9.75 -35.61
CA VAL A 15 -1.69 10.54 -34.43
C VAL A 15 -0.65 11.62 -34.11
N LEU A 16 0.64 11.30 -34.26
CA LEU A 16 1.74 12.26 -34.06
C LEU A 16 1.83 13.27 -35.21
N ASN A 17 1.43 12.87 -36.43
CA ASN A 17 1.46 13.74 -37.62
C ASN A 17 0.27 14.70 -37.72
N LYS A 18 -0.81 14.45 -36.97
CA LYS A 18 -2.06 15.23 -37.03
C LYS A 18 -2.26 16.15 -35.83
N THR A 19 -1.36 16.11 -34.84
CA THR A 19 -1.36 17.06 -33.73
C THR A 19 -0.44 18.25 -34.02
N VAL A 20 -0.86 19.44 -33.61
CA VAL A 20 -0.02 20.66 -33.64
C VAL A 20 0.80 20.84 -32.35
N MET A 21 0.53 20.02 -31.32
CA MET A 21 1.23 20.04 -30.05
C MET A 21 2.36 19.00 -30.02
N PRO A 22 3.50 19.25 -29.34
CA PRO A 22 4.48 18.23 -29.03
C PRO A 22 3.81 17.03 -28.35
N ALA A 23 4.04 15.82 -28.86
CA ALA A 23 3.41 14.61 -28.34
C ALA A 23 4.40 13.45 -28.28
N ILE A 24 4.24 12.60 -27.27
CA ILE A 24 4.95 11.35 -27.10
C ILE A 24 3.92 10.22 -27.03
N LEU A 25 4.18 9.13 -27.75
CA LEU A 25 3.42 7.89 -27.61
C LEU A 25 4.27 6.90 -26.81
N VAL A 26 3.77 6.50 -25.64
CA VAL A 26 4.43 5.54 -24.76
C VAL A 26 3.71 4.20 -24.90
N GLU A 27 4.40 3.20 -25.46
CA GLU A 27 3.94 1.82 -25.52
C GLU A 27 4.50 1.08 -24.30
N CYS A 28 3.64 0.74 -23.34
CA CYS A 28 4.08 0.21 -22.05
C CYS A 28 4.37 -1.30 -22.08
N LEU A 29 3.54 -2.08 -22.77
CA LEU A 29 3.69 -3.54 -22.88
C LEU A 29 2.89 -4.10 -24.06
N PHE A 30 3.26 -5.31 -24.47
CA PHE A 30 2.42 -6.20 -25.27
C PHE A 30 1.86 -7.26 -24.32
N ALA A 31 0.55 -7.24 -24.06
CA ALA A 31 -0.12 -8.20 -23.19
C ALA A 31 -0.73 -9.34 -24.03
N ASP A 32 -0.56 -10.57 -23.56
CA ASP A 32 -1.43 -11.69 -23.94
C ASP A 32 -2.63 -11.84 -22.99
N SER A 33 -3.41 -12.90 -23.14
CA SER A 33 -4.60 -13.13 -22.31
C SER A 33 -4.28 -13.30 -20.82
N ASN A 34 -3.11 -13.84 -20.47
CA ASN A 34 -2.69 -13.99 -19.08
C ASN A 34 -2.17 -12.67 -18.51
N ASP A 35 -1.51 -11.86 -19.34
CA ASP A 35 -1.08 -10.50 -18.95
C ASP A 35 -2.26 -9.54 -18.73
N ALA A 36 -3.37 -9.76 -19.43
CA ALA A 36 -4.58 -8.95 -19.28
C ALA A 36 -5.19 -9.08 -17.86
N ASP A 37 -5.12 -10.26 -17.25
CA ASP A 37 -5.63 -10.50 -15.90
C ASP A 37 -4.84 -9.76 -14.81
N VAL A 38 -3.58 -9.43 -15.07
CA VAL A 38 -2.70 -8.68 -14.15
C VAL A 38 -2.53 -7.21 -14.55
N TYR A 39 -3.15 -6.77 -15.65
CA TYR A 39 -3.08 -5.39 -16.11
C TYR A 39 -3.75 -4.44 -15.13
N ASN A 40 -3.02 -3.41 -14.69
CA ASN A 40 -3.56 -2.34 -13.87
C ASN A 40 -3.17 -0.97 -14.47
N ALA A 41 -4.17 -0.27 -15.01
CA ALA A 41 -3.99 1.02 -15.69
C ALA A 41 -3.41 2.10 -14.75
N GLU A 42 -3.79 2.10 -13.48
CA GLU A 42 -3.34 3.08 -12.49
C GLU A 42 -1.84 2.90 -12.19
N VAL A 43 -1.39 1.66 -12.07
CA VAL A 43 0.03 1.34 -11.81
C VAL A 43 0.91 1.78 -12.97
N ILE A 44 0.45 1.53 -14.20
CA ILE A 44 1.17 1.95 -15.40
C ILE A 44 1.18 3.48 -15.52
N ALA A 45 0.04 4.14 -15.30
CA ALA A 45 -0.06 5.60 -15.33
C ALA A 45 0.89 6.24 -14.31
N ARG A 46 0.93 5.70 -13.08
CA ARG A 46 1.86 6.14 -12.03
C ARG A 46 3.31 5.99 -12.47
N ALA A 47 3.71 4.82 -12.97
CA ALA A 47 5.08 4.59 -13.42
C ALA A 47 5.51 5.59 -14.52
N ILE A 48 4.60 5.91 -15.45
CA ILE A 48 4.84 6.92 -16.50
C ILE A 48 5.04 8.31 -15.87
N VAL A 49 4.16 8.71 -14.95
CA VAL A 49 4.30 9.98 -14.23
C VAL A 49 5.66 10.01 -13.54
N CYS A 50 6.00 9.00 -12.74
CA CYS A 50 7.28 8.95 -12.02
C CYS A 50 8.48 9.14 -12.94
N GLY A 51 8.49 8.42 -14.07
CA GLY A 51 9.56 8.52 -15.07
C GLY A 51 9.64 9.89 -15.75
N LEU A 52 8.53 10.61 -15.91
CA LEU A 52 8.47 11.91 -16.57
C LEU A 52 8.83 13.07 -15.64
N VAL A 53 8.28 13.09 -14.42
CA VAL A 53 8.47 14.21 -13.49
C VAL A 53 9.72 14.07 -12.65
N GLY A 54 10.44 12.94 -12.75
CA GLY A 54 11.66 12.70 -11.99
C GLY A 54 11.42 12.67 -10.49
N VAL A 55 10.17 12.50 -10.07
CA VAL A 55 9.82 12.17 -8.70
C VAL A 55 9.43 10.71 -8.66
N ASP A 56 9.94 10.01 -7.67
CA ASP A 56 9.60 8.65 -7.28
C ASP A 56 8.17 8.62 -6.74
N GLY A 57 7.16 8.87 -7.58
CA GLY A 57 5.71 8.65 -7.34
C GLY A 57 5.10 9.30 -6.10
N SER A 58 5.87 10.10 -5.39
CA SER A 58 5.65 10.49 -4.01
C SER A 58 5.14 11.92 -3.97
N SER A 59 3.88 12.11 -4.37
CA SER A 59 3.04 13.08 -3.68
C SER A 59 2.17 12.29 -2.71
N ASP A 60 2.53 12.41 -1.43
CA ASP A 60 2.04 11.65 -0.27
C ASP A 60 2.51 10.19 -0.21
N GLY A 61 3.83 10.02 -0.05
CA GLY A 61 4.53 8.84 0.48
C GLY A 61 3.98 7.50 -0.01
N GLU A 62 4.57 6.96 -1.08
CA GLU A 62 4.22 5.62 -1.58
C GLU A 62 4.08 4.64 -0.41
N TRP A 63 2.90 4.06 -0.26
CA TRP A 63 2.67 3.04 0.76
C TRP A 63 3.68 1.94 0.54
N LYS A 64 4.35 1.54 1.60
CA LYS A 64 5.24 0.39 1.60
C LYS A 64 4.44 -0.84 1.94
N SER A 65 4.87 -1.99 1.44
CA SER A 65 4.41 -3.25 2.00
C SER A 65 4.86 -3.31 3.46
N GLY A 66 3.94 -3.65 4.36
CA GLY A 66 4.14 -3.61 5.80
C GLY A 66 3.65 -2.32 6.47
N TRP A 67 4.37 -1.90 7.51
CA TRP A 67 4.02 -0.75 8.34
C TRP A 67 4.26 0.59 7.66
N ASN A 68 3.28 1.47 7.77
CA ASN A 68 3.31 2.85 7.29
C ASN A 68 2.79 3.81 8.37
N ARG A 69 3.16 5.09 8.29
CA ARG A 69 2.79 6.11 9.27
C ARG A 69 2.58 7.48 8.64
N ASN A 70 1.62 8.22 9.17
CA ASN A 70 1.41 9.65 8.92
C ASN A 70 1.20 10.41 10.26
N GLU A 71 0.68 11.63 10.19
CA GLU A 71 0.38 12.45 11.37
C GLU A 71 -0.76 11.90 12.23
N VAL A 72 -1.62 11.04 11.66
CA VAL A 72 -2.77 10.43 12.36
C VAL A 72 -2.36 9.17 13.11
N GLY A 73 -1.61 8.28 12.46
CA GLY A 73 -1.24 7.01 13.08
C GLY A 73 -0.50 6.05 12.17
N TRP A 74 -0.39 4.81 12.64
CA TRP A 74 0.21 3.69 11.92
C TRP A 74 -0.86 2.87 11.21
N TRP A 75 -0.59 2.38 10.00
CA TRP A 75 -1.41 1.36 9.33
C TRP A 75 -0.52 0.27 8.73
N TYR A 76 -1.11 -0.87 8.42
CA TYR A 76 -0.41 -2.00 7.82
C TYR A 76 -1.00 -2.35 6.46
N SER A 77 -0.16 -2.36 5.43
CA SER A 77 -0.56 -2.60 4.03
C SER A 77 0.12 -3.85 3.49
N THR A 78 -0.64 -4.88 3.12
CA THR A 78 -0.07 -6.07 2.44
C THR A 78 0.06 -5.88 0.94
N ASP A 79 -0.74 -4.99 0.36
CA ASP A 79 -0.72 -4.70 -1.08
C ASP A 79 -0.83 -3.18 -1.30
N PRO A 80 0.32 -2.48 -1.26
CA PRO A 80 0.34 -1.03 -1.45
C PRO A 80 -0.06 -0.60 -2.87
N ILE A 81 0.04 -1.51 -3.86
CA ILE A 81 -0.29 -1.25 -5.26
C ILE A 81 -1.78 -1.02 -5.39
N ASN A 82 -2.58 -1.89 -4.77
CA ASN A 82 -4.04 -1.79 -4.73
C ASN A 82 -4.55 -0.97 -3.53
N LYS A 83 -3.64 -0.35 -2.76
CA LYS A 83 -3.94 0.36 -1.51
C LYS A 83 -4.81 -0.47 -0.56
N TYR A 84 -4.49 -1.75 -0.43
CA TYR A 84 -5.15 -2.61 0.55
C TYR A 84 -4.40 -2.57 1.88
N TYR A 85 -5.15 -2.34 2.95
CA TYR A 85 -4.66 -2.21 4.31
C TYR A 85 -5.67 -2.82 5.29
N TYR A 86 -5.19 -3.14 6.49
CA TYR A 86 -6.07 -3.67 7.52
C TYR A 86 -6.96 -2.59 8.15
N THR A 87 -8.21 -2.97 8.42
CA THR A 87 -9.22 -2.19 9.14
C THR A 87 -9.86 -3.06 10.22
N SER A 88 -10.76 -2.48 11.01
CA SER A 88 -11.55 -3.18 12.03
C SER A 88 -12.25 -4.44 11.50
N ASP A 89 -12.73 -4.42 10.24
CA ASP A 89 -13.37 -5.56 9.57
C ASP A 89 -12.47 -6.79 9.48
N ASN A 90 -11.16 -6.59 9.49
CA ASN A 90 -10.21 -7.69 9.41
C ASN A 90 -9.94 -8.36 10.76
N GLY A 91 -10.40 -7.76 11.87
CA GLY A 91 -10.16 -8.22 13.24
C GLY A 91 -8.68 -8.25 13.62
N TRP A 92 -8.37 -9.02 14.68
CA TRP A 92 -7.00 -9.19 15.18
C TRP A 92 -6.04 -9.68 14.09
N LYS A 93 -4.82 -9.11 14.09
CA LYS A 93 -3.73 -9.49 13.20
C LYS A 93 -2.46 -9.79 13.97
N GLU A 94 -1.91 -10.98 13.72
CA GLU A 94 -0.58 -11.35 14.17
C GLU A 94 0.42 -10.97 13.08
N ILE A 95 1.35 -10.08 13.42
CA ILE A 95 2.38 -9.57 12.52
C ILE A 95 3.70 -9.69 13.27
N ASP A 96 4.64 -10.47 12.73
CA ASP A 96 5.95 -10.75 13.35
C ASP A 96 5.88 -11.24 14.81
N GLY A 97 4.84 -12.04 15.14
CA GLY A 97 4.62 -12.62 16.47
C GLY A 97 3.97 -11.69 17.49
N GLU A 98 3.63 -10.47 17.09
CA GLU A 98 2.93 -9.48 17.91
C GLU A 98 1.49 -9.30 17.41
N TRP A 99 0.56 -8.98 18.31
CA TRP A 99 -0.86 -8.84 17.99
C TRP A 99 -1.29 -7.38 17.90
N TYR A 100 -2.02 -7.05 16.84
CA TYR A 100 -2.49 -5.70 16.53
C TYR A 100 -3.98 -5.72 16.19
N ILE A 101 -4.64 -4.59 16.42
CA ILE A 101 -6.02 -4.33 16.03
C ILE A 101 -6.09 -2.94 15.38
N PHE A 102 -6.96 -2.78 14.39
CA PHE A 102 -7.08 -1.55 13.59
C PHE A 102 -8.49 -0.97 13.75
N ASP A 103 -8.60 0.35 13.64
CA ASP A 103 -9.89 1.05 13.62
C ASP A 103 -10.56 0.97 12.24
N ASP A 104 -11.76 1.55 12.11
CA ASP A 104 -12.55 1.57 10.88
C ASP A 104 -11.83 2.32 9.73
N ASN A 105 -10.94 3.25 10.07
CA ASN A 105 -10.13 4.00 9.10
C ASN A 105 -8.81 3.28 8.77
N GLY A 106 -8.52 2.15 9.44
CA GLY A 106 -7.33 1.32 9.25
C GLY A 106 -6.11 1.73 10.04
N TYR A 107 -6.25 2.61 11.04
CA TYR A 107 -5.15 2.94 11.93
C TYR A 107 -5.07 1.93 13.08
N ALA A 108 -3.86 1.45 13.36
CA ALA A 108 -3.58 0.57 14.49
C ALA A 108 -3.85 1.32 15.79
N LEU A 109 -4.59 0.68 16.71
CA LEU A 109 -4.86 1.28 18.00
C LEU A 109 -3.56 1.42 18.81
N GLN A 110 -3.32 2.62 19.34
CA GLN A 110 -2.12 2.98 20.08
C GLN A 110 -2.51 3.50 21.46
N SER A 111 -1.87 2.98 22.52
CA SER A 111 -2.13 3.38 23.91
C SER A 111 -3.61 3.35 24.30
N ALA A 112 -4.33 2.33 23.83
CA ALA A 112 -5.78 2.26 23.89
C ALA A 112 -6.27 0.88 24.34
N TRP A 113 -7.47 0.88 24.94
CA TRP A 113 -8.19 -0.34 25.29
C TRP A 113 -9.13 -0.74 24.15
N TYR A 114 -9.15 -2.03 23.83
CA TYR A 114 -10.05 -2.64 22.86
C TYR A 114 -10.88 -3.73 23.56
N TYR A 115 -12.19 -3.67 23.38
CA TYR A 115 -13.10 -4.71 23.88
C TYR A 115 -13.40 -5.69 22.76
N ASP A 116 -13.04 -6.96 22.96
CA ASP A 116 -13.35 -8.02 22.02
C ASP A 116 -14.70 -8.66 22.38
N GLU A 117 -15.69 -8.50 21.51
CA GLU A 117 -17.04 -9.05 21.70
C GLU A 117 -17.08 -10.58 21.64
N LYS A 118 -16.12 -11.24 20.97
CA LYS A 118 -16.08 -12.70 20.85
C LYS A 118 -15.54 -13.31 22.15
N ASP A 119 -14.48 -12.73 22.70
CA ASP A 119 -13.85 -13.18 23.94
C ASP A 119 -14.48 -12.57 25.20
N LYS A 120 -15.31 -11.53 25.05
CA LYS A 120 -15.89 -10.71 26.14
C LYS A 120 -14.82 -10.20 27.11
N ALA A 121 -13.71 -9.73 26.55
CA ALA A 121 -12.53 -9.34 27.29
C ALA A 121 -11.95 -8.01 26.79
N TRP A 122 -11.28 -7.30 27.69
CA TRP A 122 -10.55 -6.08 27.38
C TRP A 122 -9.07 -6.38 27.15
N TYR A 123 -8.54 -5.84 26.06
CA TYR A 123 -7.15 -5.93 25.67
C TYR A 123 -6.55 -4.53 25.59
N TYR A 124 -5.31 -4.37 26.04
CA TYR A 124 -4.60 -3.10 25.97
C TYR A 124 -3.53 -3.13 24.90
N LEU A 125 -3.52 -2.12 24.02
CA LEU A 125 -2.52 -1.89 23.00
C LEU A 125 -1.57 -0.79 23.51
N ASP A 126 -0.27 -1.06 23.53
CA ASP A 126 0.72 -0.12 24.06
C ASP A 126 1.08 1.02 23.09
N SER A 127 2.11 1.79 23.43
CA SER A 127 2.60 2.90 22.59
C SER A 127 3.19 2.46 21.25
N ASP A 128 3.54 1.18 21.10
CA ASP A 128 4.00 0.61 19.84
C ASP A 128 2.87 -0.13 19.09
N CYS A 129 1.61 0.09 19.52
CA CYS A 129 0.39 -0.52 19.01
C CYS A 129 0.28 -2.04 19.28
N LYS A 130 1.15 -2.60 20.13
CA LYS A 130 1.20 -4.04 20.39
C LYS A 130 0.27 -4.41 21.52
N MET A 131 -0.46 -5.50 21.38
CA MET A 131 -1.27 -6.05 22.44
C MET A 131 -0.38 -6.59 23.57
N VAL A 132 -0.57 -6.04 24.75
CA VAL A 132 0.15 -6.50 25.94
C VAL A 132 -0.68 -7.57 26.64
N ARG A 133 -0.13 -8.77 26.75
CA ARG A 133 -0.66 -9.79 27.67
C ARG A 133 -0.13 -9.48 29.06
N GLY A 134 -1.02 -9.24 30.01
CA GLY A 134 -0.64 -9.15 31.41
C GLY A 134 0.06 -10.44 31.82
N ASN A 135 1.33 -10.33 32.23
CA ASN A 135 2.04 -11.41 32.88
C ASN A 135 2.33 -10.98 34.32
N LYS A 136 2.47 -11.94 35.25
CA LYS A 136 2.65 -11.66 36.69
C LYS A 136 3.81 -10.69 36.97
N ASP A 137 4.78 -10.61 36.05
CA ASP A 137 6.00 -9.79 36.12
C ASP A 137 5.93 -8.45 35.36
N LYS A 138 4.84 -8.19 34.62
CA LYS A 138 4.54 -6.92 33.94
C LYS A 138 3.07 -6.53 34.16
N PRO A 139 2.68 -6.14 35.38
CA PRO A 139 1.32 -5.68 35.63
C PRO A 139 1.02 -4.41 34.81
N LEU A 140 -0.16 -4.38 34.19
CA LEU A 140 -0.64 -3.30 33.31
C LEU A 140 -1.07 -2.03 34.09
N TRP A 141 -0.88 -2.01 35.40
CA TRP A 141 -1.27 -0.92 36.29
C TRP A 141 -0.05 -0.48 37.12
N LYS A 142 0.19 0.83 37.16
CA LYS A 142 1.08 1.49 38.13
C LYS A 142 0.25 2.04 39.28
#